data_AF-A0A813J0I2-F1
#
_entry.id   AF-A0A813J0I2-F1
#
_cell.length_a   1.000
_cell.length_b   1.000
_cell.length_c   1.000
_cell.angle_alpha   90.00
_cell.angle_beta   90.00
_cell.angle_gamma   90.00
#
_symmetry.space_group_name_H-M   'P 1'
#
loop_
_entity.id
_entity.type
_entity.pdbx_description
1 polymer ?
#
loop_
_entity_poly.entity_id
_entity_poly.type
_entity_poly.pdbx_seq_one_letter_code
_entity_poly.pdbx_strand_id
1 'polypeptide(L)'
;SSRMISGFEVIPELMEVSVIQVSPVQQCRSDVNLVTGLPCEGTGSLASAFIKFTPTRSAQLVQIMAHVNSEAYDFTDATFRDSKAIVYGRGMQGIVAKIDVHLGVAVTIQLDGVKNPMQPGFSMWSISTFLEGDIPGFTQTTTILPPLECMSTGGGCGMFPPDFARRDEKRELQAQAVLGFIGVSLASAISPIYYNIPDAKVTLVFRCERALVADELLRITRPPGYTLLPGSLKGISAISFGASGLDFMRIWSMDFQNPEDDASSRNIDISHFLLSFDLNT
;
A
#
# COMPACT_ATOMS: atom_id res chain seq x y z
N SER A 1 -31.48 -23.81 7.11
CA SER A 1 -32.25 -24.24 5.92
C SER A 1 -31.95 -23.24 4.81
N SER A 2 -30.92 -23.49 3.99
CA SER A 2 -30.65 -22.65 2.82
C SER A 2 -31.58 -23.12 1.70
N ARG A 3 -32.49 -22.25 1.27
CA ARG A 3 -33.38 -22.52 0.14
C ARG A 3 -32.58 -22.30 -1.14
N MET A 4 -32.36 -23.35 -1.92
CA MET A 4 -31.87 -23.20 -3.29
C MET A 4 -32.98 -22.53 -4.12
N ILE A 5 -32.68 -21.37 -4.69
CA ILE A 5 -33.43 -20.85 -5.84
C ILE A 5 -32.79 -21.52 -7.06
N SER A 6 -33.58 -22.24 -7.84
CA SER A 6 -33.08 -23.00 -9.00
C SER A 6 -32.25 -22.08 -9.91
N GLY A 7 -30.95 -22.37 -10.02
CA GLY A 7 -30.00 -21.64 -10.88
C GLY A 7 -28.99 -20.72 -10.17
N PHE A 8 -29.10 -20.46 -8.86
CA PHE A 8 -28.15 -19.62 -8.14
C PHE A 8 -27.55 -20.35 -6.93
N GLU A 9 -26.22 -20.45 -6.90
CA GLU A 9 -25.47 -20.91 -5.73
C GLU A 9 -25.55 -19.84 -4.63
N VAL A 10 -26.11 -20.20 -3.48
CA VAL A 10 -26.15 -19.31 -2.31
C VAL A 10 -24.96 -19.67 -1.42
N ILE A 11 -23.95 -18.82 -1.44
CA ILE A 11 -22.76 -18.95 -0.59
C ILE A 11 -23.04 -18.19 0.72
N PRO A 12 -22.99 -18.86 1.88
CA PRO A 12 -23.14 -18.21 3.18
C PRO A 12 -22.13 -17.08 3.42
N GLU A 13 -22.54 -16.05 4.16
CA GLU A 13 -21.64 -14.99 4.57
C GLU A 13 -20.79 -15.37 5.80
N LEU A 14 -19.53 -14.98 5.80
CA LEU A 14 -18.70 -14.99 7.01
C LEU A 14 -19.25 -13.99 8.06
N MET A 15 -19.18 -14.35 9.34
CA MET A 15 -19.62 -13.50 10.45
C MET A 15 -18.46 -12.72 11.05
N GLU A 16 -18.75 -11.56 11.65
CA GLU A 16 -17.78 -10.76 12.43
C GLU A 16 -16.45 -10.49 11.69
N VAL A 17 -16.54 -10.21 10.39
CA VAL A 17 -15.35 -9.99 9.55
C VAL A 17 -14.79 -8.59 9.79
N SER A 18 -13.50 -8.51 10.07
CA SER A 18 -12.75 -7.26 10.17
C SER A 18 -11.36 -7.40 9.56
N VAL A 19 -10.93 -6.38 8.83
CA VAL A 19 -9.57 -6.26 8.29
C VAL A 19 -8.97 -4.96 8.80
N ILE A 20 -7.79 -5.04 9.40
CA ILE A 20 -7.08 -3.89 9.97
C ILE A 20 -5.64 -3.91 9.46
N GLN A 21 -5.18 -2.84 8.81
CA GLN A 21 -3.76 -2.68 8.49
C GLN A 21 -2.95 -2.51 9.77
N VAL A 22 -1.83 -3.23 9.84
CA VAL A 22 -0.87 -3.19 10.95
C VAL A 22 0.51 -2.93 10.38
N SER A 23 1.42 -2.39 11.21
CA SER A 23 2.78 -2.14 10.77
C SER A 23 3.49 -3.47 10.43
N PRO A 24 4.06 -3.62 9.21
CA PRO A 24 4.86 -4.78 8.86
C PRO A 24 6.12 -4.86 9.72
N VAL A 25 6.65 -6.08 9.86
CA VAL A 25 8.00 -6.32 10.42
C VAL A 25 9.08 -5.88 9.44
N GLN A 26 8.79 -5.95 8.15
CA GLN A 26 9.67 -5.47 7.08
C GLN A 26 9.51 -3.95 6.91
N GLN A 27 10.56 -3.30 6.41
CA GLN A 27 10.49 -1.88 6.10
C GLN A 27 9.44 -1.64 5.00
N CYS A 28 8.45 -0.77 5.25
CA CYS A 28 7.35 -0.50 4.33
C CYS A 28 7.84 0.02 2.96
N ARG A 29 8.98 0.73 2.95
CA ARG A 29 9.73 1.15 1.76
C ARG A 29 11.20 1.34 2.11
N SER A 30 12.11 1.05 1.18
CA SER A 30 13.56 1.32 1.32
C SER A 30 13.88 2.81 1.43
N ASP A 31 13.12 3.68 0.74
CA ASP A 31 13.54 5.05 0.44
C ASP A 31 12.50 6.14 0.77
N VAL A 32 12.10 6.34 2.04
CA VAL A 32 11.31 7.55 2.37
C VAL A 32 11.54 8.07 3.79
N ASN A 33 11.96 9.34 3.86
CA ASN A 33 11.90 10.19 5.05
C ASN A 33 10.43 10.56 5.35
N LEU A 34 9.95 10.16 6.52
CA LEU A 34 8.58 10.24 7.01
C LEU A 34 8.07 11.69 7.09
N VAL A 35 7.16 12.08 6.18
CA VAL A 35 6.38 13.33 6.32
C VAL A 35 5.02 13.06 6.98
N THR A 36 4.38 11.92 6.72
CA THR A 36 3.00 11.64 7.16
C THR A 36 2.89 10.73 8.38
N GLY A 37 4.00 10.16 8.87
CA GLY A 37 3.96 9.14 9.94
C GLY A 37 3.26 7.82 9.56
N LEU A 38 2.81 7.70 8.31
CA LEU A 38 2.02 6.59 7.76
C LEU A 38 2.70 6.03 6.48
N PRO A 39 3.89 5.42 6.60
CA PRO A 39 4.67 4.99 5.44
C PRO A 39 4.15 3.69 4.78
N CYS A 40 3.27 2.96 5.46
CA CYS A 40 2.81 1.62 5.06
C CYS A 40 1.44 1.65 4.37
N GLU A 41 0.76 2.78 4.49
CA GLU A 41 -0.53 3.10 3.89
C GLU A 41 -0.37 3.67 2.47
N GLY A 42 0.85 4.02 2.06
CA GLY A 42 1.09 4.68 0.77
C GLY A 42 0.99 3.74 -0.44
N THR A 43 0.65 4.28 -1.60
CA THR A 43 0.65 3.53 -2.87
C THR A 43 2.01 2.88 -3.17
N GLY A 44 2.05 1.57 -3.44
CA GLY A 44 3.29 0.83 -3.71
C GLY A 44 4.15 0.47 -2.48
N SER A 45 3.77 0.86 -1.25
CA SER A 45 4.46 0.37 -0.04
C SER A 45 4.07 -1.06 0.30
N LEU A 46 4.95 -1.74 1.02
CA LEU A 46 4.61 -2.98 1.71
C LEU A 46 3.76 -2.66 2.94
N ALA A 47 2.70 -3.43 3.09
CA ALA A 47 1.74 -3.35 4.17
C ALA A 47 1.60 -4.72 4.85
N SER A 48 0.95 -4.71 6.01
CA SER A 48 0.51 -5.92 6.68
C SER A 48 -0.94 -5.77 7.12
N ALA A 49 -1.66 -6.87 7.14
CA ALA A 49 -3.08 -6.90 7.46
C ALA A 49 -3.36 -7.95 8.55
N PHE A 50 -4.11 -7.54 9.55
CA PHE A 50 -4.71 -8.42 10.54
C PHE A 50 -6.17 -8.65 10.17
N ILE A 51 -6.52 -9.91 9.91
CA ILE A 51 -7.83 -10.33 9.43
C ILE A 51 -8.45 -11.20 10.52
N LYS A 52 -9.68 -10.87 10.92
CA LYS A 52 -10.49 -11.66 11.84
C LYS A 52 -11.83 -11.97 11.20
N PHE A 53 -12.30 -13.20 11.34
CA PHE A 53 -13.63 -13.62 10.89
C PHE A 53 -14.10 -14.86 11.65
N THR A 54 -15.40 -15.15 11.58
CA THR A 54 -16.00 -16.37 12.12
C THR A 54 -16.72 -17.11 10.99
N PRO A 55 -16.29 -18.32 10.62
CA PRO A 55 -16.87 -19.06 9.51
C PRO A 55 -18.23 -19.66 9.89
N THR A 56 -19.11 -19.79 8.89
CA THR A 56 -20.43 -20.44 9.05
C THR A 56 -20.44 -21.87 8.55
N ARG A 57 -19.32 -22.34 8.00
CA ARG A 57 -19.05 -23.73 7.64
C ARG A 57 -17.58 -24.06 7.89
N SER A 58 -17.30 -25.32 8.19
CA SER A 58 -15.90 -25.78 8.28
C SER A 58 -15.26 -25.87 6.89
N ALA A 59 -13.97 -25.53 6.83
CA ALA A 59 -13.15 -25.46 5.61
C ALA A 59 -11.66 -25.66 5.97
N GLN A 60 -10.81 -25.90 4.96
CA GLN A 60 -9.36 -26.11 5.14
C GLN A 60 -8.50 -25.06 4.43
N LEU A 61 -9.11 -24.26 3.56
CA LEU A 61 -8.41 -23.22 2.82
C LEU A 61 -9.13 -21.88 3.00
N VAL A 62 -8.35 -20.81 3.10
CA VAL A 62 -8.84 -19.43 3.21
C VAL A 62 -8.14 -18.59 2.14
N GLN A 63 -8.88 -18.08 1.17
CA GLN A 63 -8.39 -17.13 0.18
C GLN A 63 -8.64 -15.70 0.66
N ILE A 64 -7.63 -14.85 0.49
CA ILE A 64 -7.68 -13.42 0.77
C ILE A 64 -7.31 -12.69 -0.53
N MET A 65 -8.14 -11.74 -0.92
CA MET A 65 -7.93 -10.85 -2.05
C MET A 65 -8.18 -9.42 -1.59
N ALA A 66 -7.49 -8.46 -2.20
CA ALA A 66 -7.71 -7.05 -1.93
C ALA A 66 -7.46 -6.22 -3.19
N HIS A 67 -8.20 -5.12 -3.31
CA HIS A 67 -8.01 -4.15 -4.38
C HIS A 67 -8.37 -2.73 -3.92
N VAL A 68 -7.93 -1.74 -4.69
CA VAL A 68 -8.44 -0.37 -4.64
C VAL A 68 -9.01 -0.07 -6.02
N ASN A 69 -10.31 0.23 -6.10
CA ASN A 69 -11.04 0.43 -7.34
C ASN A 69 -10.95 -0.78 -8.29
N SER A 70 -10.03 -0.75 -9.27
CA SER A 70 -9.78 -1.85 -10.21
C SER A 70 -8.37 -2.42 -10.13
N GLU A 71 -7.51 -1.86 -9.26
CA GLU A 71 -6.12 -2.28 -9.12
C GLU A 71 -5.98 -3.19 -7.89
N ALA A 72 -5.54 -4.43 -8.12
CA ALA A 72 -5.32 -5.40 -7.06
C ALA A 72 -4.07 -5.06 -6.23
N TYR A 73 -4.11 -5.41 -4.96
CA TYR A 73 -2.90 -5.54 -4.15
C TYR A 73 -2.05 -6.68 -4.69
N ASP A 74 -0.73 -6.54 -4.62
CA ASP A 74 0.19 -7.61 -5.02
C ASP A 74 0.61 -8.45 -3.81
N PHE A 75 0.26 -9.74 -3.84
CA PHE A 75 0.54 -10.72 -2.79
C PHE A 75 1.70 -11.66 -3.14
N THR A 76 2.47 -11.35 -4.21
CA THR A 76 3.55 -12.21 -4.71
C THR A 76 4.61 -12.53 -3.66
N ASP A 77 4.87 -11.59 -2.75
CA ASP A 77 5.83 -11.76 -1.64
C ASP A 77 5.15 -11.89 -0.28
N ALA A 78 3.82 -12.02 -0.27
CA ALA A 78 3.05 -12.06 0.96
C ALA A 78 3.22 -13.40 1.69
N THR A 79 3.21 -13.33 3.02
CA THR A 79 3.42 -14.47 3.92
C THR A 79 2.49 -14.39 5.13
N PHE A 80 2.10 -15.54 5.67
CA PHE A 80 1.37 -15.60 6.92
C PHE A 80 2.32 -15.63 8.10
N ARG A 81 2.04 -14.81 9.12
CA ARG A 81 2.81 -14.81 10.37
C ARG A 81 2.33 -15.87 11.36
N ASP A 82 1.08 -16.32 11.23
CA ASP A 82 0.53 -17.37 12.09
C ASP A 82 1.19 -18.72 11.77
N SER A 83 1.74 -19.40 12.79
CA SER A 83 2.35 -20.71 12.64
C SER A 83 1.37 -21.81 12.21
N LYS A 84 0.07 -21.56 12.30
CA LYS A 84 -0.99 -22.48 11.86
C LYS A 84 -1.40 -22.30 10.40
N ALA A 85 -1.05 -21.17 9.77
CA ALA A 85 -1.40 -20.89 8.39
C ALA A 85 -0.20 -21.11 7.48
N ILE A 86 -0.32 -22.05 6.55
CA ILE A 86 0.71 -22.33 5.55
C ILE A 86 0.28 -21.71 4.22
N VAL A 87 1.21 -21.13 3.45
CA VAL A 87 0.89 -20.61 2.12
C VAL A 87 0.58 -21.79 1.19
N TYR A 88 -0.67 -21.87 0.74
CA TYR A 88 -1.13 -22.87 -0.23
C TYR A 88 -0.99 -22.37 -1.68
N GLY A 89 -1.18 -21.06 -1.88
CA GLY A 89 -1.00 -20.40 -3.17
C GLY A 89 -0.91 -18.89 -2.98
N ARG A 90 -0.19 -18.19 -3.86
CA ARG A 90 -0.12 -16.72 -3.87
C ARG A 90 0.20 -16.18 -5.25
N GLY A 91 -0.15 -14.92 -5.48
CA GLY A 91 0.20 -14.18 -6.69
C GLY A 91 -0.30 -12.74 -6.65
N MET A 92 -0.35 -12.07 -7.80
CA MET A 92 -0.72 -10.65 -7.88
C MET A 92 -2.16 -10.31 -7.50
N GLN A 93 -3.04 -11.28 -7.27
CA GLN A 93 -4.47 -11.03 -7.02
C GLN A 93 -4.96 -11.57 -5.68
N GLY A 94 -4.14 -12.33 -4.97
CA GLY A 94 -4.52 -12.89 -3.69
C GLY A 94 -3.52 -13.90 -3.15
N ILE A 95 -3.84 -14.40 -1.96
CA ILE A 95 -3.11 -15.43 -1.25
C ILE A 95 -4.09 -16.43 -0.65
N VAL A 96 -3.70 -17.69 -0.57
CA VAL A 96 -4.48 -18.79 -0.01
C VAL A 96 -3.71 -19.38 1.15
N ALA A 97 -4.31 -19.36 2.34
CA ALA A 97 -3.83 -20.09 3.51
C ALA A 97 -4.40 -21.50 3.50
N LYS A 98 -3.56 -22.49 3.80
CA LYS A 98 -3.97 -23.79 4.32
C LYS A 98 -4.05 -23.71 5.83
N ILE A 99 -5.27 -23.75 6.35
CA ILE A 99 -5.59 -23.67 7.78
C ILE A 99 -6.97 -24.26 8.01
N ASP A 100 -7.07 -25.18 8.97
CA ASP A 100 -8.35 -25.76 9.37
C ASP A 100 -9.19 -24.72 10.12
N VAL A 101 -10.34 -24.36 9.55
CA VAL A 101 -11.31 -23.45 10.18
C VAL A 101 -12.56 -24.23 10.56
N HIS A 102 -13.01 -24.03 11.81
CA HIS A 102 -14.16 -24.73 12.36
C HIS A 102 -15.37 -23.81 12.46
N LEU A 103 -16.54 -24.35 12.11
CA LEU A 103 -17.83 -23.68 12.25
C LEU A 103 -17.96 -22.91 13.57
N GLY A 104 -18.26 -21.61 13.49
CA GLY A 104 -18.56 -20.75 14.64
C GLY A 104 -17.35 -20.39 15.52
N VAL A 105 -16.14 -20.82 15.14
CA VAL A 105 -14.91 -20.51 15.86
C VAL A 105 -14.20 -19.35 15.19
N ALA A 106 -13.97 -18.26 15.93
CA ALA A 106 -13.25 -17.10 15.40
C ALA A 106 -11.82 -17.47 14.96
N VAL A 107 -11.45 -17.00 13.77
CA VAL A 107 -10.15 -17.18 13.14
C VAL A 107 -9.47 -15.83 13.02
N THR A 108 -8.16 -15.80 13.30
CA THR A 108 -7.33 -14.62 13.14
C THR A 108 -6.14 -14.97 12.26
N ILE A 109 -5.93 -14.19 11.20
CA ILE A 109 -4.82 -14.38 10.26
C ILE A 109 -4.07 -13.05 10.16
N GLN A 110 -2.76 -13.10 10.39
CA GLN A 110 -1.88 -11.97 10.09
C GLN A 110 -1.10 -12.25 8.80
N LEU A 111 -1.17 -11.29 7.89
CA LEU A 111 -0.54 -11.30 6.59
C LEU A 111 0.50 -10.17 6.54
N ASP A 112 1.71 -10.50 6.12
CA ASP A 112 2.79 -9.54 5.91
C ASP A 112 3.25 -9.55 4.45
N GLY A 113 3.93 -8.48 4.01
CA GLY A 113 4.55 -8.42 2.68
C GLY A 113 3.58 -8.20 1.53
N VAL A 114 2.40 -7.62 1.80
CA VAL A 114 1.43 -7.28 0.76
C VAL A 114 1.78 -5.91 0.20
N LYS A 115 1.91 -5.77 -1.11
CA LYS A 115 2.20 -4.48 -1.73
C LYS A 115 0.90 -3.75 -2.09
N ASN A 116 0.77 -2.51 -1.61
CA ASN A 116 -0.35 -1.64 -1.93
C ASN A 116 -0.36 -1.33 -3.45
N PRO A 117 -1.55 -1.18 -4.08
CA PRO A 117 -1.65 -0.74 -5.46
C PRO A 117 -1.08 0.66 -5.66
N MET A 118 -0.82 1.03 -6.92
CA MET A 118 -0.35 2.38 -7.27
C MET A 118 -1.47 3.42 -7.26
N GLN A 119 -2.73 2.97 -7.26
CA GLN A 119 -3.91 3.83 -7.14
C GLN A 119 -4.31 4.07 -5.67
N PRO A 120 -4.49 5.34 -5.25
CA PRO A 120 -5.02 5.65 -3.94
C PRO A 120 -6.55 5.49 -3.87
N GLY A 121 -7.07 5.29 -2.66
CA GLY A 121 -8.50 5.10 -2.42
C GLY A 121 -8.78 4.20 -1.21
N PHE A 122 -10.02 3.78 -1.03
CA PHE A 122 -10.36 2.81 0.01
C PHE A 122 -10.12 1.39 -0.47
N SER A 123 -9.46 0.59 0.37
CA SER A 123 -9.21 -0.82 0.08
C SER A 123 -10.46 -1.65 0.31
N MET A 124 -10.70 -2.56 -0.62
CA MET A 124 -11.81 -3.51 -0.61
C MET A 124 -11.23 -4.92 -0.50
N TRP A 125 -11.62 -5.64 0.54
CA TRP A 125 -11.08 -6.95 0.87
C TRP A 125 -12.13 -8.04 0.71
N SER A 126 -11.73 -9.14 0.09
CA SER A 126 -12.57 -10.33 -0.05
C SER A 126 -11.91 -11.52 0.64
N ILE A 127 -12.65 -12.18 1.52
CA ILE A 127 -12.22 -13.37 2.25
C ILE A 127 -13.18 -14.51 1.90
N SER A 128 -12.65 -15.62 1.45
CA SER A 128 -13.44 -16.80 1.04
C SER A 128 -12.84 -18.06 1.65
N THR A 129 -13.69 -18.99 2.10
CA THR A 129 -13.24 -20.29 2.62
C THR A 129 -13.58 -21.41 1.65
N PHE A 130 -12.75 -22.46 1.60
CA PHE A 130 -12.91 -23.57 0.66
C PHE A 130 -12.65 -24.93 1.32
N LEU A 131 -13.34 -25.94 0.80
CA LEU A 131 -13.08 -27.33 1.16
C LEU A 131 -12.01 -27.91 0.24
N GLU A 132 -10.88 -28.37 0.79
CA GLU A 132 -9.76 -28.90 -0.02
C GLU A 132 -10.19 -30.14 -0.83
N GLY A 133 -11.07 -30.97 -0.27
CA GLY A 133 -11.57 -32.19 -0.92
C GLY A 133 -12.46 -31.95 -2.14
N ASP A 134 -12.97 -30.73 -2.34
CA ASP A 134 -13.81 -30.39 -3.48
C ASP A 134 -12.97 -29.89 -4.69
N ILE A 135 -11.64 -29.80 -4.57
CA ILE A 135 -10.77 -29.27 -5.63
C ILE A 135 -10.33 -30.40 -6.61
N PRO A 136 -10.65 -30.33 -7.91
CA PRO A 136 -10.29 -31.37 -8.88
C PRO A 136 -8.78 -31.49 -9.05
N GLY A 137 -8.28 -32.73 -9.15
CA GLY A 137 -6.85 -33.02 -9.21
C GLY A 137 -6.21 -33.26 -7.85
N PHE A 138 -6.95 -33.06 -6.75
CA PHE A 138 -6.56 -33.54 -5.43
C PHE A 138 -6.87 -35.04 -5.32
N THR A 139 -6.16 -35.88 -6.10
CA THR A 139 -6.07 -37.29 -5.76
C THR A 139 -5.51 -37.37 -4.35
N GLN A 140 -6.19 -38.09 -3.45
CA GLN A 140 -5.58 -38.59 -2.21
C GLN A 140 -4.44 -39.53 -2.59
N THR A 141 -3.35 -38.96 -3.04
CA THR A 141 -2.22 -39.71 -3.56
C THR A 141 -1.48 -40.16 -2.31
N THR A 142 -1.48 -41.47 -2.05
CA THR A 142 -0.67 -42.11 -1.00
C THR A 142 0.83 -42.04 -1.28
N THR A 143 1.24 -41.30 -2.32
CA THR A 143 2.62 -41.09 -2.71
C THR A 143 3.14 -39.82 -2.04
N ILE A 144 4.14 -40.00 -1.18
CA ILE A 144 4.77 -39.01 -0.30
C ILE A 144 5.65 -38.07 -1.13
N LEU A 145 5.04 -37.24 -1.97
CA LEU A 145 5.65 -36.00 -2.42
C LEU A 145 4.62 -34.89 -2.17
N PRO A 146 4.81 -34.05 -1.14
CA PRO A 146 3.92 -32.93 -0.92
C PRO A 146 3.89 -32.10 -2.21
N PRO A 147 2.72 -31.60 -2.66
CA PRO A 147 2.69 -30.55 -3.66
C PRO A 147 3.67 -29.49 -3.18
N LEU A 148 4.69 -29.19 -4.01
CA LEU A 148 5.83 -28.34 -3.64
C LEU A 148 5.28 -27.12 -2.89
N GLU A 149 5.46 -27.11 -1.57
CA GLU A 149 4.88 -26.06 -0.73
C GLU A 149 5.35 -24.73 -1.29
N CYS A 150 4.45 -23.75 -1.37
CA CYS A 150 4.84 -22.39 -1.73
C CYS A 150 6.06 -22.01 -0.88
N MET A 151 7.19 -21.71 -1.53
CA MET A 151 8.40 -21.32 -0.82
C MET A 151 8.04 -20.17 0.13
N SER A 152 8.51 -20.23 1.38
CA SER A 152 8.20 -19.22 2.39
C SER A 152 8.64 -17.80 1.99
N THR A 153 9.46 -17.66 0.94
CA THR A 153 9.89 -16.38 0.38
C THR A 153 9.83 -16.35 -1.15
N GLY A 154 9.28 -15.27 -1.71
CA GLY A 154 9.39 -14.88 -3.12
C GLY A 154 8.46 -15.57 -4.14
N GLY A 155 7.81 -14.78 -4.98
CA GLY A 155 7.21 -15.24 -6.24
C GLY A 155 5.84 -15.93 -6.14
N GLY A 156 5.06 -15.86 -7.23
CA GLY A 156 3.76 -16.53 -7.34
C GLY A 156 3.93 -18.05 -7.37
N CYS A 157 3.07 -18.76 -6.65
CA CYS A 157 3.18 -20.21 -6.49
C CYS A 157 1.84 -20.84 -6.07
N GLY A 158 1.82 -22.17 -6.03
CA GLY A 158 0.67 -22.95 -5.58
C GLY A 158 -0.53 -22.83 -6.51
N MET A 159 -1.72 -23.06 -5.96
CA MET A 159 -2.97 -23.03 -6.72
C MET A 159 -4.07 -22.26 -5.99
N PHE A 160 -4.98 -21.68 -6.76
CA PHE A 160 -6.16 -21.00 -6.23
C PHE A 160 -7.37 -21.94 -6.33
N PRO A 161 -8.13 -22.11 -5.23
CA PRO A 161 -9.33 -22.92 -5.25
C PRO A 161 -10.34 -22.42 -6.29
N PRO A 162 -11.00 -23.32 -7.03
CA PRO A 162 -12.05 -22.92 -7.96
C PRO A 162 -13.32 -22.51 -7.21
N ASP A 163 -14.15 -21.69 -7.87
CA ASP A 163 -15.33 -21.07 -7.27
C ASP A 163 -16.34 -22.07 -6.69
N PHE A 164 -16.53 -23.24 -7.31
CA PHE A 164 -17.49 -24.24 -6.84
C PHE A 164 -17.05 -24.98 -5.56
N ALA A 165 -15.78 -24.82 -5.13
CA ALA A 165 -15.31 -25.36 -3.84
C ALA A 165 -15.54 -24.38 -2.68
N ARG A 166 -16.13 -23.21 -2.95
CA ARG A 166 -16.32 -22.14 -1.97
C ARG A 166 -17.39 -22.52 -0.94
N ARG A 167 -17.15 -22.19 0.33
CA ARG A 167 -17.97 -22.59 1.47
C ARG A 167 -18.64 -21.41 2.13
N ASP A 168 -17.86 -20.39 2.49
CA ASP A 168 -18.34 -19.11 3.01
C ASP A 168 -17.57 -17.96 2.33
N GLU A 169 -18.16 -16.77 2.31
CA GLU A 169 -17.45 -15.58 1.82
C GLU A 169 -17.85 -14.28 2.51
N LYS A 170 -16.93 -13.31 2.49
CA LYS A 170 -17.25 -11.89 2.63
C LYS A 170 -16.55 -11.17 1.49
N ARG A 171 -17.32 -10.58 0.59
CA ARG A 171 -16.80 -9.84 -0.56
C ARG A 171 -16.83 -8.35 -0.30
N GLU A 172 -15.88 -7.65 -0.89
CA GLU A 172 -15.89 -6.18 -0.98
C GLU A 172 -16.05 -5.50 0.39
N LEU A 173 -15.37 -6.03 1.42
CA LEU A 173 -15.32 -5.40 2.72
C LEU A 173 -14.39 -4.19 2.65
N GLN A 174 -14.97 -2.99 2.76
CA GLN A 174 -14.18 -1.77 2.86
C GLN A 174 -13.35 -1.76 4.15
N ALA A 175 -12.05 -1.49 4.03
CA ALA A 175 -11.12 -1.44 5.14
C ALA A 175 -10.44 -0.05 5.23
N GLN A 176 -9.13 0.03 5.03
CA GLN A 176 -8.34 1.25 5.21
C GLN A 176 -8.14 2.03 3.91
N ALA A 177 -7.80 3.31 4.03
CA ALA A 177 -7.40 4.13 2.90
C ALA A 177 -5.94 3.85 2.49
N VAL A 178 -5.73 3.58 1.21
CA VAL A 178 -4.42 3.65 0.56
C VAL A 178 -4.18 5.09 0.16
N LEU A 179 -3.16 5.70 0.76
CA LEU A 179 -2.80 7.08 0.56
C LEU A 179 -2.00 7.24 -0.72
N GLY A 180 -2.31 8.29 -1.47
CA GLY A 180 -1.47 8.68 -2.61
C GLY A 180 -0.08 8.99 -2.09
N PHE A 181 0.91 8.27 -2.62
CA PHE A 181 2.31 8.55 -2.32
C PHE A 181 3.04 8.97 -3.58
N ILE A 182 3.98 9.89 -3.41
CA ILE A 182 4.84 10.38 -4.48
C ILE A 182 6.26 10.08 -4.05
N GLY A 183 6.84 9.02 -4.59
CA GLY A 183 8.27 8.76 -4.47
C GLY A 183 9.02 9.89 -5.17
N VAL A 184 9.88 10.57 -4.42
CA VAL A 184 10.73 11.66 -4.92
C VAL A 184 12.17 11.21 -4.78
N SER A 185 12.84 10.97 -5.92
CA SER A 185 14.29 10.91 -5.94
C SER A 185 14.81 12.34 -5.93
N LEU A 186 15.51 12.69 -4.85
CA LEU A 186 16.05 14.02 -4.60
C LEU A 186 17.57 14.01 -4.82
N ALA A 187 18.05 14.89 -5.69
CA ALA A 187 19.45 15.33 -5.63
C ALA A 187 19.47 16.80 -5.19
N SER A 188 20.24 17.11 -4.16
CA SER A 188 20.40 18.48 -3.67
C SER A 188 21.84 18.96 -3.84
N ALA A 189 22.00 20.21 -4.28
CA ALA A 189 23.28 20.91 -4.29
C ALA A 189 23.13 22.25 -3.58
N ILE A 190 24.08 22.60 -2.73
CA ILE A 190 24.16 23.90 -2.07
C ILE A 190 25.41 24.62 -2.58
N SER A 191 25.27 25.87 -2.96
CA SER A 191 26.37 26.72 -3.43
C SER A 191 26.30 28.09 -2.75
N PRO A 192 27.31 28.48 -1.95
CA PRO A 192 28.53 27.73 -1.65
C PRO A 192 28.30 26.55 -0.69
N ILE A 193 29.18 25.54 -0.74
CA ILE A 193 29.06 24.28 0.02
C ILE A 193 29.24 24.44 1.55
N TYR A 194 29.61 25.63 2.02
CA TYR A 194 29.86 25.91 3.43
C TYR A 194 28.62 26.54 4.09
N TYR A 195 28.31 26.08 5.30
CA TYR A 195 27.22 26.65 6.10
C TYR A 195 27.56 28.06 6.62
N ASN A 196 26.53 28.88 6.87
CA ASN A 196 26.59 30.28 7.32
C ASN A 196 27.20 31.28 6.34
N ILE A 197 27.10 31.04 5.02
CA ILE A 197 27.47 32.05 4.02
C ILE A 197 26.20 32.76 3.53
N PRO A 198 26.15 34.11 3.54
CA PRO A 198 25.05 34.87 2.94
C PRO A 198 24.87 34.54 1.46
N ASP A 199 23.65 34.69 0.93
CA ASP A 199 23.32 34.47 -0.48
C ASP A 199 23.59 33.04 -0.99
N ALA A 200 23.54 32.05 -0.09
CA ALA A 200 23.68 30.66 -0.48
C ALA A 200 22.48 30.22 -1.34
N LYS A 201 22.77 29.52 -2.44
CA LYS A 201 21.78 28.97 -3.35
C LYS A 201 21.64 27.48 -3.14
N VAL A 202 20.41 27.02 -2.98
CA VAL A 202 20.10 25.60 -3.00
C VAL A 202 19.45 25.28 -4.33
N THR A 203 19.87 24.16 -4.89
CA THR A 203 19.28 23.58 -6.08
C THR A 203 18.82 22.17 -5.71
N LEU A 204 17.55 21.89 -5.96
CA LEU A 204 16.93 20.60 -5.74
C LEU A 204 16.45 20.05 -7.08
N VAL A 205 16.86 18.82 -7.39
CA VAL A 205 16.40 18.06 -8.56
C VAL A 205 15.44 17.00 -8.06
N PHE A 206 14.21 17.05 -8.56
CA PHE A 206 13.13 16.14 -8.24
C PHE A 206 12.87 15.22 -9.43
N ARG A 207 12.80 13.93 -9.14
CA ARG A 207 12.23 12.93 -10.03
C ARG A 207 11.10 12.22 -9.30
N CYS A 208 9.88 12.38 -9.80
CA CYS A 208 8.70 11.77 -9.24
C CYS A 208 8.41 10.43 -9.95
N GLU A 209 7.98 9.44 -9.18
CA GLU A 209 7.57 8.13 -9.72
C GLU A 209 6.29 8.20 -10.57
N ARG A 210 5.49 9.25 -10.38
CA ARG A 210 4.33 9.59 -11.20
C ARG A 210 4.23 11.10 -11.38
N ALA A 211 3.45 11.53 -12.36
CA ALA A 211 3.12 12.93 -12.54
C ALA A 211 2.42 13.50 -11.30
N LEU A 212 2.79 14.74 -10.95
CA LEU A 212 2.06 15.52 -9.95
C LEU A 212 0.71 15.94 -10.53
N VAL A 213 -0.35 15.86 -9.74
CA VAL A 213 -1.69 16.35 -10.13
C VAL A 213 -2.07 17.58 -9.31
N ALA A 214 -3.15 18.24 -9.71
CA ALA A 214 -3.65 19.41 -8.97
C ALA A 214 -3.95 19.04 -7.50
N ASP A 215 -3.70 19.98 -6.59
CA ASP A 215 -3.92 19.86 -5.13
C ASP A 215 -2.96 18.92 -4.38
N GLU A 216 -1.90 18.43 -5.03
CA GLU A 216 -0.79 17.75 -4.34
C GLU A 216 0.20 18.77 -3.74
N LEU A 217 0.70 18.46 -2.55
CA LEU A 217 1.59 19.34 -1.77
C LEU A 217 3.05 18.87 -1.86
N LEU A 218 3.95 19.81 -2.12
CA LEU A 218 5.39 19.60 -2.03
C LEU A 218 5.88 20.26 -0.74
N ARG A 219 6.58 19.51 0.11
CA ARG A 219 7.14 20.07 1.34
C ARG A 219 8.65 20.06 1.29
N ILE A 220 9.25 21.24 1.48
CA ILE A 220 10.70 21.42 1.52
C ILE A 220 11.07 21.87 2.92
N THR A 221 11.89 21.08 3.62
CA THR A 221 12.43 21.49 4.92
C THR A 221 13.75 22.21 4.71
N ARG A 222 13.84 23.46 5.17
CA ARG A 222 15.07 24.25 5.08
C ARG A 222 16.20 23.66 5.93
N PRO A 223 17.47 23.84 5.54
CA PRO A 223 18.61 23.49 6.39
C PRO A 223 18.61 24.26 7.72
N PRO A 224 19.06 23.67 8.83
CA PRO A 224 19.23 24.38 10.10
C PRO A 224 20.13 25.61 9.95
N GLY A 225 19.75 26.73 10.57
CA GLY A 225 20.53 27.97 10.53
C GLY A 225 20.28 28.86 9.31
N TYR A 226 19.32 28.49 8.45
CA TYR A 226 18.96 29.26 7.27
C TYR A 226 17.48 29.60 7.21
N THR A 227 17.17 30.67 6.50
CA THR A 227 15.83 31.07 6.09
C THR A 227 15.77 31.11 4.56
N LEU A 228 14.65 30.70 3.99
CA LEU A 228 14.43 30.82 2.55
C LEU A 228 14.12 32.28 2.20
N LEU A 229 14.86 32.86 1.24
CA LEU A 229 14.57 34.21 0.77
C LEU A 229 13.16 34.29 0.14
N PRO A 230 12.30 35.23 0.55
CA PRO A 230 11.00 35.49 -0.10
C PRO A 230 11.13 35.71 -1.61
N GLY A 231 10.20 35.14 -2.38
CA GLY A 231 10.20 35.22 -3.84
C GLY A 231 11.41 34.61 -4.57
N SER A 232 12.30 33.89 -3.89
CA SER A 232 13.50 33.32 -4.50
C SER A 232 13.28 31.97 -5.19
N LEU A 233 12.10 31.34 -4.99
CA LEU A 233 11.77 30.06 -5.61
C LEU A 233 11.67 30.20 -7.12
N LYS A 234 12.50 29.44 -7.83
CA LYS A 234 12.55 29.41 -9.29
C LYS A 234 12.46 27.97 -9.78
N GLY A 235 11.53 27.74 -10.70
CA GLY A 235 11.51 26.54 -11.54
C GLY A 235 12.48 26.72 -12.70
N ILE A 236 13.39 25.77 -12.89
CA ILE A 236 14.45 25.86 -13.92
C ILE A 236 14.12 25.03 -15.17
N SER A 237 13.11 24.16 -15.11
CA SER A 237 12.57 23.38 -16.24
C SER A 237 11.05 23.56 -16.38
N ALA A 238 10.37 22.72 -17.18
CA ALA A 238 8.97 22.80 -17.65
C ALA A 238 7.85 23.09 -16.61
N ILE A 239 8.18 23.28 -15.33
CA ILE A 239 7.26 23.82 -14.33
C ILE A 239 7.01 25.30 -14.63
N SER A 240 5.76 25.60 -14.99
CA SER A 240 5.22 26.94 -14.81
C SER A 240 4.47 26.98 -13.49
N PHE A 241 4.94 27.80 -12.57
CA PHE A 241 4.10 28.25 -11.48
C PHE A 241 3.11 29.25 -12.09
N GLY A 242 1.82 29.16 -11.76
CA GLY A 242 0.85 30.16 -12.22
C GLY A 242 1.23 31.58 -11.77
N ALA A 243 0.43 32.59 -12.11
CA ALA A 243 0.59 33.95 -11.58
C ALA A 243 0.69 34.01 -10.03
N SER A 244 0.30 32.91 -9.39
CA SER A 244 0.39 32.54 -7.98
C SER A 244 1.76 32.06 -7.49
N GLY A 245 2.83 32.13 -8.29
CA GLY A 245 4.23 31.86 -7.89
C GLY A 245 4.83 32.92 -6.95
N LEU A 246 4.00 33.58 -6.14
CA LEU A 246 4.38 34.59 -5.16
C LEU A 246 3.88 34.14 -3.78
N ASP A 247 4.77 34.23 -2.79
CA ASP A 247 4.72 34.02 -1.33
C ASP A 247 3.38 33.87 -0.55
N PHE A 248 2.18 34.13 -1.09
CA PHE A 248 0.94 34.13 -0.30
C PHE A 248 0.28 32.74 -0.11
N MET A 249 0.65 31.73 -0.91
CA MET A 249 0.30 30.32 -0.63
C MET A 249 1.33 29.63 0.27
N ARG A 250 2.38 30.35 0.66
CA ARG A 250 3.36 29.94 1.65
C ARG A 250 2.71 30.04 3.03
N ILE A 251 2.34 28.90 3.59
CA ILE A 251 1.85 28.87 4.97
C ILE A 251 3.10 28.84 5.86
N TRP A 252 3.43 30.00 6.44
CA TRP A 252 4.51 30.10 7.42
C TRP A 252 4.10 29.43 8.71
N SER A 253 5.04 28.67 9.22
CA SER A 253 4.78 27.61 10.13
C SER A 253 6.04 27.51 11.00
N MET A 254 5.92 27.75 12.32
CA MET A 254 7.04 27.79 13.27
C MET A 254 7.04 26.70 14.36
N ASP A 255 6.45 25.51 14.14
CA ASP A 255 6.40 24.40 15.11
C ASP A 255 6.72 23.08 14.38
N PHE A 256 7.02 21.98 15.05
CA PHE A 256 6.92 20.65 14.44
C PHE A 256 5.49 20.38 13.92
N GLN A 257 4.49 21.03 14.53
CA GLN A 257 3.10 21.17 14.03
C GLN A 257 2.97 22.13 12.84
N ASN A 258 4.05 22.79 12.46
CA ASN A 258 4.05 23.88 11.53
C ASN A 258 5.39 23.91 10.74
N PRO A 259 5.51 23.09 9.70
CA PRO A 259 6.57 23.15 8.72
C PRO A 259 6.21 24.04 7.53
N GLU A 260 7.21 24.62 6.86
CA GLU A 260 7.00 25.40 5.64
C GLU A 260 6.42 24.49 4.54
N ASP A 261 5.09 24.52 4.40
CA ASP A 261 4.36 23.78 3.38
C ASP A 261 4.31 24.63 2.10
N ASP A 262 4.82 24.09 0.99
CA ASP A 262 4.67 24.70 -0.32
C ASP A 262 3.43 24.09 -1.00
N ALA A 263 2.43 24.93 -1.21
CA ALA A 263 1.25 24.56 -1.97
C ALA A 263 1.36 25.16 -3.36
N SER A 264 1.69 24.33 -4.36
CA SER A 264 0.98 24.40 -5.63
C SER A 264 1.27 23.21 -6.54
N SER A 265 0.20 22.66 -7.10
CA SER A 265 0.18 22.41 -8.53
C SER A 265 -1.24 22.71 -9.03
N ARG A 266 -1.36 23.50 -10.09
CA ARG A 266 -2.52 23.48 -10.97
C ARG A 266 -2.03 22.83 -12.25
N ASN A 267 -2.48 21.60 -12.51
CA ASN A 267 -2.20 20.80 -13.71
C ASN A 267 -0.74 20.87 -14.19
N ILE A 268 0.13 20.11 -13.53
CA ILE A 268 1.53 20.02 -13.92
C ILE A 268 1.86 18.54 -14.13
N ASP A 269 1.61 18.04 -15.35
CA ASP A 269 1.99 16.68 -15.78
C ASP A 269 3.52 16.58 -15.97
N ILE A 270 4.25 16.62 -14.85
CA ILE A 270 5.72 16.68 -14.84
C ILE A 270 6.28 15.63 -13.89
N SER A 271 7.04 14.70 -14.47
CA SER A 271 7.75 13.64 -13.76
C SER A 271 9.17 14.04 -13.33
N HIS A 272 9.70 15.15 -13.86
CA HIS A 272 11.07 15.62 -13.60
C HIS A 272 11.15 17.14 -13.57
N PHE A 273 11.65 17.70 -12.47
CA PHE A 273 11.78 19.15 -12.36
C PHE A 273 12.91 19.60 -11.43
N LEU A 274 13.32 20.85 -11.60
CA LEU A 274 14.45 21.44 -10.90
C LEU A 274 14.01 22.74 -10.25
N LEU A 275 14.20 22.84 -8.93
CA LEU A 275 13.89 24.02 -8.12
C LEU A 275 15.19 24.65 -7.63
N SER A 276 15.20 25.98 -7.55
CA SER A 276 16.26 26.73 -6.87
C SER A 276 15.68 27.82 -5.99
N PHE A 277 16.33 28.08 -4.86
CA PHE A 277 16.02 29.18 -3.95
C PHE A 277 17.29 29.74 -3.33
N ASP A 278 17.23 31.00 -2.97
CA ASP A 278 18.31 31.72 -2.30
C ASP A 278 18.05 31.64 -0.76
N LEU A 279 19.11 31.62 0.03
CA LEU A 279 19.07 31.50 1.49
C LEU A 279 19.67 32.72 2.17
N ASN A 280 19.07 33.10 3.30
CA ASN A 280 19.63 34.07 4.24
C ASN A 280 19.99 33.38 5.57
N THR A 281 21.08 33.83 6.18
CA THR A 281 21.47 33.52 7.57
C THR A 281 20.84 34.48 8.55
#